data_AF-A0A2N5K9H8-F1
#
_entry.id   AF-A0A2N5K9H8-F1
#
_cell.length_a   1.000
_cell.length_b   1.000
_cell.length_c   1.000
_cell.angle_alpha   90.00
_cell.angle_beta   90.00
_cell.angle_gamma   90.00
#
_symmetry.space_group_name_H-M   'P 1'
#
loop_
_entity.id
_entity.type
_entity.pdbx_description
1 polymer ?
#
loop_
_entity_poly.entity_id
_entity_poly.type
_entity_poly.pdbx_seq_one_letter_code
_entity_poly.pdbx_strand_id
1 'polypeptide(L)'
;MLSTYKAMLNGDRLEWSDEAPELVVDGQPVPVHVTILDESLLQSQRHAGGQHMAAALERLATRGGLANMPDPVTWQREIRQDRNLPGQDS
;
A
#
# COMPACT_ATOMS: atom_id res chain seq x y z
N MET A 1 -8.72 3.55 21.00
CA MET A 1 -7.66 3.49 19.97
C MET A 1 -7.56 2.05 19.51
N LEU A 2 -7.56 1.79 18.20
CA LEU A 2 -7.41 0.43 17.65
C LEU A 2 -5.96 0.28 17.19
N SER A 3 -5.24 -0.67 17.78
CA SER A 3 -3.89 -1.03 17.35
C SER A 3 -3.97 -2.23 16.42
N THR A 4 -3.30 -2.17 15.28
CA THR A 4 -3.28 -3.26 14.29
C THR A 4 -1.97 -4.02 14.42
N TYR A 5 -2.04 -5.33 14.59
CA TYR A 5 -0.89 -6.23 14.68
C TYR A 5 -0.97 -7.26 13.55
N LYS A 6 0.19 -7.66 13.04
CA LYS A 6 0.28 -8.72 12.03
C LYS A 6 0.42 -10.07 12.70
N ALA A 7 -0.39 -11.01 12.24
CA ALA A 7 -0.37 -12.38 12.71
C ALA A 7 -0.75 -13.35 11.59
N MET A 8 -0.32 -14.59 11.75
CA MET A 8 -0.81 -15.74 11.01
C MET A 8 -1.90 -16.44 11.82
N LEU A 9 -3.02 -16.80 11.19
CA LEU A 9 -4.07 -17.59 11.82
C LEU A 9 -3.85 -19.07 11.48
N ASN A 10 -3.42 -19.87 12.46
CA ASN A 10 -3.22 -21.31 12.34
C ASN A 10 -4.37 -22.04 13.07
N GLY A 11 -5.38 -22.45 12.30
CA GLY A 11 -6.61 -23.02 12.88
C GLY A 11 -7.38 -21.96 13.66
N ASP A 12 -7.38 -22.06 14.98
CA ASP A 12 -8.02 -21.13 15.92
C ASP A 12 -7.02 -20.26 16.69
N ARG A 13 -5.71 -20.37 16.41
CA ARG A 13 -4.66 -19.63 17.11
C ARG A 13 -4.01 -18.57 16.23
N LEU A 14 -3.92 -17.34 16.75
CA LEU A 14 -3.13 -16.26 16.16
C LEU A 14 -1.67 -16.36 16.61
N GLU A 15 -0.75 -16.32 15.65
CA GLU A 15 0.70 -16.29 15.88
C GLU A 15 1.26 -14.97 15.35
N TRP A 16 1.80 -14.15 16.24
CA TRP A 16 2.33 -12.83 15.88
C TRP A 16 3.52 -12.97 14.94
N SER A 17 3.50 -12.20 13.85
CA SER A 17 4.61 -12.17 12.88
C SER A 17 5.72 -11.21 13.30
N ASP A 18 5.34 -10.18 14.05
CA ASP A 18 6.22 -9.15 14.60
C ASP A 18 6.18 -9.23 16.14
N GLU A 19 6.58 -8.13 16.80
CA GLU A 19 6.49 -8.02 18.25
C GLU A 19 5.03 -8.17 18.73
N ALA A 20 4.86 -9.03 19.74
CA ALA A 20 3.56 -9.26 20.34
C ALA A 20 3.07 -7.97 21.03
N PRO A 21 1.77 -7.67 20.98
CA PRO A 21 1.22 -6.57 21.75
C PRO A 21 1.53 -6.76 23.24
N GLU A 22 1.97 -5.70 23.91
CA GLU A 22 1.97 -5.61 25.36
C GLU A 22 0.51 -5.51 25.85
N LEU A 23 -0.18 -6.65 25.82
CA LEU A 23 -1.50 -6.78 26.41
C LEU A 23 -1.28 -6.81 27.92
N VAL A 24 -1.59 -5.68 28.59
CA VAL A 24 -1.63 -5.63 30.06
C VAL A 24 -2.75 -6.53 30.51
N VAL A 25 -2.41 -7.75 30.91
CA VAL A 25 -3.40 -8.71 31.32
C VAL A 25 -2.88 -9.60 32.42
N ASP A 26 -3.51 -9.47 33.58
CA ASP A 26 -3.47 -10.41 34.71
C ASP A 26 -4.10 -11.77 34.33
N GLY A 27 -3.61 -12.41 33.26
CA GLY A 27 -4.02 -13.74 32.82
C GLY A 27 -5.43 -13.88 32.20
N GLN A 28 -6.15 -12.79 31.96
CA GLN A 28 -7.48 -12.79 31.34
C GLN A 28 -7.47 -12.77 29.78
N PRO A 29 -8.47 -13.38 29.12
CA PRO A 29 -8.62 -13.25 27.67
C PRO A 29 -9.05 -11.81 27.30
N VAL A 30 -8.41 -11.22 26.29
CA VAL A 30 -8.75 -9.90 25.75
C VAL A 30 -9.57 -10.06 24.47
N PRO A 31 -10.73 -9.38 24.32
CA PRO A 31 -11.51 -9.42 23.09
C PRO A 31 -10.76 -8.69 21.97
N VAL A 32 -10.70 -9.32 20.80
CA VAL A 32 -10.05 -8.77 19.60
C VAL A 32 -10.96 -8.84 18.39
N HIS A 33 -10.79 -7.92 17.44
CA HIS A 33 -11.37 -8.00 16.11
C HIS A 33 -10.31 -8.56 15.16
N VAL A 34 -10.67 -9.57 14.37
CA VAL A 34 -9.77 -10.20 13.39
C VAL A 34 -10.26 -9.89 11.99
N THR A 35 -9.40 -9.24 11.20
CA THR A 35 -9.62 -9.02 9.77
C THR A 35 -8.71 -9.95 8.99
N ILE A 36 -9.29 -10.85 8.18
CA ILE A 36 -8.52 -11.78 7.37
C ILE A 36 -8.05 -11.09 6.09
N LEU A 37 -6.74 -11.11 5.85
CA LEU A 37 -6.15 -10.59 4.62
C LEU A 37 -6.27 -11.63 3.51
N ASP A 38 -7.08 -11.34 2.50
CA ASP A 38 -7.14 -12.14 1.28
C ASP A 38 -6.08 -11.62 0.28
N GLU A 39 -4.94 -12.31 0.23
CA GLU A 39 -3.86 -11.96 -0.69
C GLU A 39 -4.26 -12.05 -2.16
N SER A 40 -5.21 -12.91 -2.51
CA SER A 40 -5.70 -13.05 -3.89
C SER A 40 -6.53 -11.84 -4.33
N LEU A 41 -7.33 -11.28 -3.43
CA LEU A 41 -8.03 -10.02 -3.65
C LEU A 41 -7.06 -8.84 -3.70
N LEU A 42 -6.02 -8.83 -2.86
CA LEU A 42 -5.00 -7.78 -2.88
C LEU A 42 -4.15 -7.83 -4.16
N GLN A 43 -3.80 -9.03 -4.64
CA GLN A 43 -3.12 -9.21 -5.93
C GLN A 43 -4.01 -8.79 -7.10
N SER A 44 -5.27 -9.25 -7.14
CA SER A 44 -6.17 -8.91 -8.24
C SER A 44 -6.46 -7.40 -8.32
N GLN A 45 -6.57 -6.70 -7.19
CA GLN A 45 -6.66 -5.24 -7.16
C GLN A 45 -5.39 -4.55 -7.67
N ARG A 46 -4.20 -5.04 -7.31
CA ARG A 46 -2.93 -4.52 -7.87
C ARG A 46 -2.85 -4.73 -9.39
N HIS A 47 -3.27 -5.89 -9.89
CA HIS A 47 -3.29 -6.18 -11.32
C HIS A 47 -4.33 -5.32 -12.07
N ALA A 48 -5.52 -5.13 -11.51
CA ALA A 48 -6.54 -4.25 -12.09
C ALA A 48 -6.06 -2.80 -12.20
N GLY A 49 -5.38 -2.28 -11.16
CA GLY A 49 -4.78 -0.95 -11.20
C GLY A 49 -3.70 -0.80 -12.27
N GLY A 50 -2.82 -1.81 -12.40
CA GLY A 50 -1.76 -1.82 -13.41
C GLY A 50 -2.30 -1.86 -14.85
N GLN A 51 -3.30 -2.69 -15.13
CA GLN A 51 -3.93 -2.77 -16.45
C GLN A 51 -4.66 -1.48 -16.82
N HIS A 52 -5.37 -0.87 -15.88
CA HIS A 52 -6.07 0.39 -16.11
C HIS A 52 -5.07 1.53 -16.38
N MET A 53 -3.98 1.57 -15.63
CA MET A 53 -2.88 2.52 -15.84
C MET A 53 -2.23 2.32 -17.21
N ALA A 54 -1.91 1.08 -17.58
CA ALA A 54 -1.31 0.76 -18.87
C ALA A 54 -2.21 1.21 -20.04
N ALA A 55 -3.52 0.93 -19.97
CA ALA A 55 -4.48 1.37 -20.97
C ALA A 55 -4.60 2.90 -21.05
N ALA A 56 -4.53 3.60 -19.92
CA ALA A 56 -4.53 5.06 -19.89
C ALA A 56 -3.26 5.65 -20.54
N LEU A 57 -2.09 5.07 -20.25
CA LEU A 57 -0.81 5.47 -20.84
C LEU A 57 -0.76 5.19 -22.35
N GLU A 58 -1.28 4.05 -22.80
CA GLU A 58 -1.38 3.70 -24.22
C GLU A 58 -2.27 4.68 -24.99
N ARG A 59 -3.42 5.05 -24.41
CA ARG A 59 -4.31 6.09 -24.97
C ARG A 59 -3.63 7.44 -25.07
N LEU A 60 -2.82 7.81 -24.07
CA LEU A 60 -2.08 9.06 -24.05
C LEU A 60 -0.99 9.08 -25.12
N ALA A 61 -0.23 7.98 -25.27
CA ALA A 61 0.79 7.84 -26.31
C ALA A 61 0.18 7.94 -27.72
N THR A 62 -0.95 7.26 -27.96
CA THR A 62 -1.66 7.26 -29.25
C THR A 62 -2.14 8.67 -29.65
N ARG A 63 -2.39 9.56 -28.68
CA ARG A 63 -2.82 10.95 -28.92
C ARG A 63 -1.65 11.93 -29.11
N GLY A 64 -0.42 11.44 -29.28
CA GLY A 64 0.77 12.26 -29.45
C GLY A 64 1.51 12.55 -28.15
N GLY A 65 1.16 11.88 -27.05
CA GLY A 65 1.89 12.00 -25.79
C GLY A 65 1.88 13.42 -25.22
N LEU A 66 3.02 13.81 -24.63
CA LEU A 66 3.25 15.15 -24.09
C LEU A 66 3.98 16.06 -25.09
N ALA A 67 3.77 15.89 -26.40
CA ALA A 67 4.54 16.59 -27.43
C ALA A 67 4.45 18.13 -27.38
N ASN A 68 3.40 18.69 -26.76
CA ASN A 68 3.25 20.13 -26.56
C ASN A 68 3.92 20.68 -25.29
N MET A 69 4.55 19.82 -24.48
CA MET A 69 5.29 20.20 -23.29
C MET A 69 6.78 20.34 -23.67
N PRO A 70 7.38 21.55 -23.60
CA PRO A 70 8.73 21.82 -24.10
C PRO A 70 9.82 20.99 -23.43
N ASP A 71 9.71 20.76 -22.12
CA ASP A 71 10.60 19.88 -21.35
C ASP A 71 9.81 19.15 -20.25
N PRO A 72 9.30 17.95 -20.55
CA PRO A 72 8.56 17.15 -19.58
C PRO A 72 9.38 16.70 -18.38
N VAL A 73 10.71 16.59 -18.53
CA VAL A 73 11.60 16.12 -17.47
C VAL A 73 11.81 17.21 -16.44
N THR A 74 12.00 18.46 -16.87
CA THR A 74 12.09 19.61 -15.97
C THR A 74 10.78 19.84 -15.23
N TRP A 75 9.65 19.82 -15.94
CA TRP A 75 8.32 19.90 -15.31
C TRP A 75 8.11 18.79 -14.27
N GLN A 76 8.47 17.54 -14.59
CA GLN A 76 8.33 16.43 -13.66
C GLN A 76 9.21 16.59 -12.41
N ARG A 77 10.41 17.17 -12.55
CA ARG A 77 11.31 17.46 -11.43
C ARG A 77 10.73 18.56 -10.54
N GLU A 78 10.21 19.64 -11.11
CA GLU A 78 9.55 20.73 -10.37
C GLU A 78 8.35 20.20 -9.56
N ILE A 79 7.47 19.40 -10.19
CA ILE A 79 6.31 18.80 -9.50
C ILE A 79 6.72 17.80 -8.41
N ARG A 80 7.86 17.11 -8.58
CA ARG A 80 8.36 16.13 -7.60
C ARG A 80 9.11 16.77 -6.43
N GLN A 81 9.63 17.99 -6.56
CA GLN A 81 10.30 18.69 -5.46
C GLN A 81 9.35 18.96 -4.28
N ASP A 82 8.06 19.14 -4.54
CA ASP A 82 7.05 19.35 -3.48
C ASP A 82 6.63 18.06 -2.73
N ARG A 83 7.15 16.89 -3.11
CA ARG A 83 6.83 15.62 -2.43
C ARG A 83 8.06 15.08 -1.73
N ASN A 84 8.06 15.19 -0.39
CA ASN A 84 8.97 14.39 0.43
C ASN A 84 8.78 12.91 0.08
N LEU A 85 9.85 12.25 -0.33
CA LEU A 85 9.83 10.82 -0.59
C LEU A 85 9.72 10.09 0.76
N PRO A 86 8.80 9.13 0.92
CA PRO A 86 8.73 8.34 2.14
C PRO A 86 10.05 7.55 2.29
N GLY A 87 10.75 7.78 3.42
CA GLY A 87 12.04 7.16 3.72
C GLY A 87 13.28 8.03 3.48
N GLN A 88 13.12 9.32 3.13
CA GLN A 88 14.20 10.30 3.19
C GLN A 88 14.04 11.18 4.44
N ASP A 89 14.21 10.58 5.62
CA ASP A 89 14.49 11.34 6.83
C ASP A 89 16.01 11.58 6.89
N SER A 90 16.40 12.84 7.06
CA SER A 90 17.77 13.24 7.46
C SER A 90 17.93 13.18 8.97
#